data_AF-A0A0P7WV33-F1
#
_entry.id   AF-A0A0P7WV33-F1
#
_cell.length_a   1.000
_cell.length_b   1.000
_cell.length_c   1.000
_cell.angle_alpha   90.00
_cell.angle_beta   90.00
_cell.angle_gamma   90.00
#
_symmetry.space_group_name_H-M   'P 1'
#
loop_
_entity.id
_entity.type
_entity.pdbx_description
1 polymer ?
#
loop_
_entity_poly.entity_id
_entity_poly.type
_entity_poly.pdbx_seq_one_letter_code
_entity_poly.pdbx_strand_id
1 'polypeptide(L)'
;YIDLLTPQARLLGGLPLFRDRYNFNTNPVYSLATVTQFGAGVAADVTNPAIISAATDQATQIVLDQVAAGQIPNDPAAIAAAVQALTPQLVPVVASQNNLGDLQPFELTQFQPERVKSFEVGYKGLFGNRLLVDTYAYFNRFENFIGGQVLVQDGDAASGSQGPNPLTGLNLIGVGPGGRNVFSIPTNRSEIINSWGWALGLDYKLPKGYTLGGNVSYNTLSNLDELAETGFQPSFNTPEYRYVFNFANREVVDNLGFALAYRWQGEFVWQSSFVGPAVSSQQLSVMPAFGTFDAQISYKLKSLKSILKVGGSNLFSNGYRQAWGNPTVGTMYFVSLTFDEFLN
;
A
#
# COMPACT_ATOMS: atom_id res chain seq x y z
N TYR A 1 16.15 0.33 -13.85
CA TYR A 1 17.12 1.10 -13.06
C TYR A 1 16.44 2.35 -12.56
N ILE A 2 15.97 2.36 -11.31
CA ILE A 2 15.33 3.53 -10.68
C ILE A 2 16.36 4.12 -9.71
N ASP A 3 16.65 5.41 -9.86
CA ASP A 3 17.42 6.24 -8.94
C ASP A 3 16.88 7.66 -9.08
N LEU A 4 15.90 8.00 -8.25
CA LEU A 4 15.12 9.23 -8.38
C LEU A 4 15.05 9.94 -7.03
N LEU A 5 15.58 11.16 -6.98
CA LEU A 5 15.41 12.03 -5.81
C LEU A 5 14.02 12.67 -5.83
N THR A 6 13.23 12.45 -4.78
CA THR A 6 11.96 13.13 -4.52
C THR A 6 12.09 14.03 -3.29
N PRO A 7 11.11 14.91 -3.00
CA PRO A 7 11.16 15.74 -1.80
C PRO A 7 11.24 14.95 -0.48
N GLN A 8 10.70 13.73 -0.44
CA GLN A 8 10.62 12.92 0.78
C GLN A 8 11.72 11.86 0.88
N ALA A 9 12.21 11.33 -0.25
CA ALA A 9 13.20 10.25 -0.27
C ALA A 9 13.89 10.11 -1.63
N ARG A 10 15.02 9.40 -1.67
CA ARG A 10 15.56 8.86 -2.91
C ARG A 10 14.97 7.48 -3.18
N LEU A 11 14.22 7.35 -4.27
CA LEU A 11 13.68 6.07 -4.72
C LEU A 11 14.78 5.30 -5.44
N LEU A 12 15.08 4.07 -4.99
CA LEU A 12 16.06 3.20 -5.63
C LEU A 12 15.38 1.92 -6.11
N GLY A 13 15.89 1.33 -7.20
CA GLY A 13 15.51 -0.02 -7.60
C GLY A 13 16.11 -1.09 -6.67
N GLY A 14 15.58 -2.32 -6.72
CA GLY A 14 16.03 -3.43 -5.86
C GLY A 14 17.37 -4.08 -6.23
N LEU A 15 18.10 -3.54 -7.21
CA LEU A 15 19.35 -4.14 -7.69
C LEU A 15 20.52 -3.88 -6.73
N PRO A 16 21.43 -4.86 -6.51
CA PRO A 16 22.58 -4.71 -5.62
C PRO A 16 23.47 -3.50 -5.92
N LEU A 17 23.61 -3.10 -7.19
CA LEU A 17 24.39 -1.93 -7.62
C LEU A 17 24.06 -0.64 -6.83
N PHE A 18 22.79 -0.44 -6.44
CA PHE A 18 22.41 0.74 -5.68
C PHE A 18 22.88 0.67 -4.22
N ARG A 19 22.99 -0.52 -3.65
CA ARG A 19 23.55 -0.72 -2.31
C ARG A 19 25.03 -0.34 -2.29
N ASP A 20 25.76 -0.72 -3.32
CA ASP A 20 27.17 -0.35 -3.48
C ASP A 20 27.33 1.15 -3.72
N ARG A 21 26.53 1.74 -4.62
CA ARG A 21 26.56 3.18 -4.92
C ARG A 21 26.30 4.05 -3.68
N TYR A 22 25.39 3.64 -2.82
CA TYR A 22 25.01 4.37 -1.61
C TYR A 22 25.61 3.79 -0.32
N ASN A 23 26.64 2.94 -0.45
CA ASN A 23 27.44 2.42 0.65
C ASN A 23 26.65 1.70 1.76
N PHE A 24 25.54 1.01 1.45
CA PHE A 24 24.72 0.36 2.48
C PHE A 24 25.48 -0.73 3.26
N ASN A 25 26.54 -1.29 2.67
CA ASN A 25 27.38 -2.32 3.29
C ASN A 25 28.39 -1.75 4.31
N THR A 26 28.73 -0.46 4.22
CA THR A 26 29.74 0.18 5.09
C THR A 26 29.17 1.33 5.92
N ASN A 27 28.02 1.89 5.51
CA ASN A 27 27.22 2.84 6.25
C ASN A 27 25.81 2.24 6.40
N PRO A 28 25.50 1.62 7.57
CA PRO A 28 24.29 0.85 7.75
C PRO A 28 23.04 1.71 7.58
N VAL A 29 22.00 1.06 7.07
CA VAL A 29 20.69 1.65 6.87
C VAL A 29 19.71 1.08 7.88
N TYR A 30 18.82 1.92 8.40
CA TYR A 30 17.85 1.56 9.43
C TYR A 30 16.44 1.73 8.90
N SER A 31 15.50 0.88 9.33
CA SER A 31 14.10 1.08 8.94
C SER A 31 13.55 2.38 9.54
N LEU A 32 12.62 3.04 8.84
CA LEU A 32 11.95 4.21 9.41
C LEU A 32 11.30 3.89 10.76
N ALA A 33 10.72 2.69 10.92
CA ALA A 33 10.11 2.25 12.17
C ALA A 33 11.09 2.28 13.35
N THR A 34 12.26 1.64 13.20
CA THR A 34 13.32 1.63 14.24
C THR A 34 13.85 3.03 14.54
N VAL A 35 13.97 3.90 13.54
CA VAL A 35 14.43 5.28 13.72
C VAL A 35 13.39 6.13 14.45
N THR A 36 12.10 5.92 14.15
CA THR A 36 11.00 6.58 14.86
C THR A 36 10.92 6.13 16.31
N GLN A 37 11.08 4.83 16.60
CA GLN A 37 11.12 4.30 17.97
C GLN A 37 12.29 4.90 18.75
N PHE A 38 13.50 4.84 18.20
CA PHE A 38 14.69 5.48 18.78
C PHE A 38 14.47 6.97 19.08
N GLY A 39 13.94 7.72 18.12
CA GLY A 39 13.65 9.15 18.31
C GLY A 39 12.63 9.43 19.42
N ALA A 40 11.61 8.59 19.57
CA ALA A 40 10.64 8.69 20.65
C ALA A 40 11.27 8.42 22.02
N GLY A 41 12.14 7.41 22.11
CA GLY A 41 12.92 7.11 23.31
C GLY A 41 13.82 8.28 23.73
N VAL A 42 14.58 8.84 22.79
CA VAL A 42 15.42 10.03 23.03
C VAL A 42 14.58 11.21 23.51
N ALA A 43 13.45 11.49 22.86
CA ALA A 43 12.57 12.58 23.25
C ALA A 43 11.96 12.41 24.65
N ALA A 44 11.73 11.17 25.10
CA ALA A 44 11.30 10.90 26.47
C ALA A 44 12.45 11.12 27.47
N ASP A 45 13.67 10.71 27.12
CA ASP A 45 14.82 10.71 28.03
C ASP A 45 15.46 12.08 28.25
N VAL A 46 15.30 13.06 27.34
CA VAL A 46 15.87 14.40 27.54
C VAL A 46 15.33 15.14 28.77
N THR A 47 14.21 14.70 29.34
CA THR A 47 13.67 15.24 30.60
C THR A 47 13.88 14.32 31.80
N ASN A 48 14.51 13.16 31.61
CA ASN A 48 14.75 12.18 32.66
C ASN A 48 15.87 12.66 33.62
N PRO A 49 15.59 12.80 34.94
CA PRO A 49 16.58 13.28 35.91
C PRO A 49 17.87 12.46 35.96
N ALA A 50 17.79 11.14 35.75
CA ALA A 50 18.97 10.28 35.72
C ALA A 50 19.88 10.60 34.52
N ILE A 51 19.28 10.87 33.36
CA ILE A 51 19.99 11.26 32.14
C ILE A 51 20.62 12.65 32.30
N ILE A 52 19.89 13.60 32.88
CA ILE A 52 20.42 14.95 33.16
C ILE A 52 21.59 14.88 34.15
N SER A 53 21.51 14.03 35.17
CA SER A 53 22.60 13.80 36.12
C SER A 53 23.81 13.21 35.40
N ALA A 54 23.64 12.15 34.62
CA ALA A 54 24.73 11.53 33.85
C ALA A 54 25.37 12.50 32.84
N ALA A 55 24.57 13.35 32.18
CA ALA A 55 25.08 14.41 31.32
C ALA A 55 25.88 15.48 32.09
N THR A 56 25.47 15.79 33.32
CA THR A 56 26.20 16.72 34.21
C THR A 56 27.52 16.12 34.68
N ASP A 57 27.55 14.82 34.99
CA ASP A 57 28.77 14.11 35.37
C ASP A 57 29.76 14.07 34.19
N GLN A 58 29.26 13.78 32.98
CA GLN A 58 30.07 13.81 31.77
C GLN A 58 30.57 15.23 31.44
N ALA A 59 29.72 16.25 31.58
CA ALA A 59 30.12 17.65 31.42
C ALA A 59 31.23 18.04 32.40
N THR A 60 31.11 17.61 33.66
CA THR A 60 32.11 17.84 34.70
C THR A 60 33.46 17.24 34.32
N GLN A 61 33.48 15.98 33.85
CA GLN A 61 34.73 15.34 33.43
C GLN A 61 35.40 16.08 32.27
N ILE A 62 34.63 16.45 31.23
CA ILE A 62 35.16 17.19 30.07
C ILE A 62 35.73 18.54 30.50
N VAL A 63 35.03 19.28 31.37
CA VAL A 63 35.50 20.59 31.87
C VAL A 63 36.78 20.42 32.70
N LEU A 64 36.88 19.39 33.54
CA LEU A 64 38.09 19.12 34.32
C LEU A 64 39.29 18.78 33.42
N ASP A 65 39.09 18.02 32.34
CA ASP A 65 40.13 17.74 31.35
C ASP A 65 40.59 19.02 30.63
N GLN A 66 39.65 19.93 30.33
CA GLN A 66 39.96 21.24 29.74
C GLN A 66 40.71 22.16 30.72
N VAL A 67 40.41 22.09 32.02
CA VAL A 67 41.18 22.78 33.06
C VAL A 67 42.61 22.24 33.11
N ALA A 68 42.78 20.91 33.10
CA ALA A 68 44.10 20.28 33.08
C ALA A 68 44.91 20.65 31.81
N ALA A 69 44.24 20.84 30.68
CA ALA A 69 44.82 21.32 29.43
C ALA A 69 45.08 22.85 29.40
N GLY A 70 44.74 23.59 30.45
CA GLY A 70 44.90 25.05 30.54
C GLY A 70 43.93 25.85 29.66
N GLN A 71 42.86 25.22 29.17
CA GLN A 71 41.84 25.85 28.31
C GLN A 71 40.76 26.56 29.13
N ILE A 72 40.49 26.09 30.34
CA ILE A 72 39.58 26.71 31.32
C ILE A 72 40.39 27.04 32.58
N PRO A 73 40.21 28.23 33.20
CA PRO A 73 40.84 28.54 34.47
C PRO A 73 40.47 27.53 35.57
N ASN A 74 41.45 27.12 36.38
CA ASN A 74 41.22 26.28 37.55
C ASN A 74 40.60 27.10 38.71
N ASP A 75 39.40 27.61 38.48
CA ASP A 75 38.60 28.43 39.41
C ASP A 75 37.20 27.80 39.58
N PRO A 76 36.69 27.65 40.82
CA PRO A 76 35.40 27.01 41.06
C PRO A 76 34.22 27.65 40.33
N ALA A 77 34.19 28.98 40.15
CA ALA A 77 33.09 29.64 39.46
C ALA A 77 33.19 29.44 37.94
N ALA A 78 34.40 29.48 37.38
CA ALA A 78 34.64 29.20 35.96
C ALA A 78 34.27 27.76 35.59
N ILE A 79 34.61 26.79 36.45
CA ILE A 79 34.26 25.36 36.27
C ILE A 79 32.73 25.19 36.32
N ALA A 80 32.07 25.74 37.35
CA ALA A 80 30.62 25.60 37.50
C ALA A 80 29.85 26.21 36.30
N ALA A 81 30.27 27.38 35.82
CA ALA A 81 29.67 28.02 34.65
C ALA A 81 29.87 27.20 33.37
N ALA A 82 31.06 26.61 33.17
CA ALA A 82 31.35 25.77 32.02
C ALA A 82 30.53 24.47 32.03
N VAL A 83 30.40 23.82 33.18
CA VAL A 83 29.55 22.62 33.34
C VAL A 83 28.10 22.97 33.04
N GLN A 84 27.57 24.06 33.62
CA GLN A 84 26.20 24.50 33.39
C GLN A 84 25.91 24.81 31.91
N ALA A 85 26.89 25.35 31.18
CA ALA A 85 26.76 25.63 29.76
C ALA A 85 26.83 24.36 28.88
N LEU A 86 27.62 23.36 29.29
CA LEU A 86 27.84 22.13 28.53
C LEU A 86 26.75 21.08 28.76
N THR A 87 26.18 20.98 29.97
CA THR A 87 25.16 19.98 30.31
C THR A 87 24.00 19.93 29.31
N PRO A 88 23.34 21.03 28.92
CA PRO A 88 22.22 20.98 27.96
C PRO A 88 22.62 20.43 26.59
N GLN A 89 23.90 20.53 26.20
CA GLN A 89 24.41 19.99 24.94
C GLN A 89 24.65 18.48 25.02
N LEU A 90 24.96 17.97 26.21
CA LEU A 90 25.21 16.53 26.44
C LEU A 90 23.94 15.75 26.76
N VAL A 91 22.86 16.39 27.23
CA VAL A 91 21.60 15.69 27.54
C VAL A 91 21.08 14.88 26.34
N PRO A 92 20.98 15.43 25.10
CA PRO A 92 20.56 14.63 23.94
C PRO A 92 21.55 13.51 23.59
N VAL A 93 22.84 13.69 23.85
CA VAL A 93 23.88 12.69 23.60
C VAL A 93 23.70 11.51 24.56
N VAL A 94 23.57 11.75 25.86
CA VAL A 94 23.36 10.69 26.85
C VAL A 94 21.99 10.01 26.66
N ALA A 95 20.94 10.78 26.37
CA ALA A 95 19.63 10.23 26.02
C ALA A 95 19.71 9.29 24.81
N SER A 96 20.46 9.68 23.79
CA SER A 96 20.66 8.85 22.60
C SER A 96 21.37 7.54 22.91
N GLN A 97 22.44 7.59 23.73
CA GLN A 97 23.19 6.40 24.15
C GLN A 97 22.30 5.40 24.90
N ASN A 98 21.37 5.89 25.73
CA ASN A 98 20.43 5.04 26.46
C ASN A 98 19.44 4.29 25.53
N ASN A 99 19.16 4.83 24.35
CA ASN A 99 18.18 4.29 23.40
C ASN A 99 18.82 3.59 22.17
N LEU A 100 20.15 3.52 22.09
CA LEU A 100 20.85 2.95 20.91
C LEU A 100 20.43 1.51 20.58
N GLY A 101 19.95 0.74 21.57
CA GLY A 101 19.45 -0.62 21.36
C GLY A 101 18.23 -0.71 20.43
N ASP A 102 17.46 0.37 20.26
CA ASP A 102 16.31 0.43 19.34
C ASP A 102 16.74 0.47 17.87
N LEU A 103 17.96 0.91 17.58
CA LEU A 103 18.51 0.99 16.23
C LEU A 103 19.09 -0.35 15.80
N GLN A 104 18.29 -1.13 15.10
CA GLN A 104 18.72 -2.37 14.46
C GLN A 104 18.97 -2.13 12.96
N PRO A 105 20.21 -2.36 12.46
CA PRO A 105 20.50 -2.27 11.03
C PRO A 105 19.54 -3.16 10.22
N PHE A 106 19.04 -2.63 9.11
CA PHE A 106 18.13 -3.37 8.24
C PHE A 106 18.88 -4.44 7.46
N GLU A 107 18.41 -5.68 7.56
CA GLU A 107 18.98 -6.80 6.83
C GLU A 107 18.61 -6.76 5.34
N LEU A 108 19.61 -6.54 4.48
CA LEU A 108 19.42 -6.46 3.04
C LEU A 108 19.32 -7.87 2.43
N THR A 109 18.12 -8.25 2.01
CA THR A 109 17.89 -9.55 1.34
C THR A 109 18.15 -9.48 -0.16
N GLN A 110 18.34 -10.64 -0.81
CA GLN A 110 18.39 -10.69 -2.28
C GLN A 110 17.01 -10.41 -2.86
N PHE A 111 16.92 -9.49 -3.83
CA PHE A 111 15.67 -9.21 -4.52
C PHE A 111 15.28 -10.38 -5.43
N GLN A 112 14.05 -10.86 -5.29
CA GLN A 112 13.47 -11.98 -6.03
C GLN A 112 12.23 -11.54 -6.82
N PRO A 113 11.92 -12.19 -7.95
CA PRO A 113 10.63 -11.99 -8.62
C PRO A 113 9.47 -12.47 -7.75
N GLU A 114 8.35 -11.76 -7.82
CA GLU A 114 7.07 -12.24 -7.30
C GLU A 114 6.67 -13.54 -7.97
N ARG A 115 6.14 -14.48 -7.19
CA ARG A 115 5.71 -15.78 -7.70
C ARG A 115 4.31 -16.08 -7.21
N VAL A 116 3.48 -16.59 -8.11
CA VAL A 116 2.15 -17.11 -7.79
C VAL A 116 2.12 -18.58 -8.10
N LYS A 117 1.82 -19.40 -7.10
CA LYS A 117 1.49 -20.81 -7.28
C LYS A 117 -0.02 -20.91 -7.23
N SER A 118 -0.61 -21.30 -8.35
CA SER A 118 -2.07 -21.38 -8.52
C SER A 118 -2.49 -22.81 -8.79
N PHE A 119 -3.60 -23.22 -8.16
CA PHE A 119 -4.34 -24.42 -8.50
C PHE A 119 -5.79 -24.01 -8.81
N GLU A 120 -6.31 -24.45 -9.96
CA GLU A 120 -7.67 -24.19 -10.39
C GLU A 120 -8.32 -25.49 -10.86
N VAL A 121 -9.59 -25.67 -10.49
CA VAL A 121 -10.43 -26.75 -10.99
C VAL A 121 -11.76 -26.17 -11.43
N GLY A 122 -12.26 -26.60 -12.58
CA GLY A 122 -13.50 -26.09 -13.13
C GLY A 122 -14.23 -27.06 -14.04
N TYR A 123 -15.46 -26.70 -14.36
CA TYR A 123 -16.34 -27.43 -15.25
C TYR A 123 -17.08 -26.45 -16.15
N LYS A 124 -17.12 -26.76 -17.44
CA LYS A 124 -17.90 -26.04 -18.43
C LYS A 124 -18.72 -27.02 -19.25
N GLY A 125 -20.02 -26.80 -19.32
CA GLY A 125 -20.93 -27.73 -19.98
C GLY A 125 -22.18 -27.06 -20.53
N LEU A 126 -22.65 -27.59 -21.66
CA LEU A 126 -23.92 -27.20 -22.27
C LEU A 126 -24.95 -28.32 -22.05
N PHE A 127 -26.01 -28.02 -21.30
CA PHE A 127 -27.07 -28.95 -20.96
C PHE A 127 -28.31 -28.69 -21.81
N GLY A 128 -28.80 -29.75 -22.46
CA GLY A 128 -30.03 -29.70 -23.27
C GLY A 128 -30.00 -28.67 -24.39
N ASN A 129 -28.82 -28.26 -24.87
CA ASN A 129 -28.60 -27.17 -25.83
C ASN A 129 -29.21 -25.82 -25.42
N ARG A 130 -29.54 -25.63 -24.13
CA ARG A 130 -30.23 -24.45 -23.63
C ARG A 130 -29.55 -23.81 -22.44
N LEU A 131 -28.92 -24.58 -21.56
CA LEU A 131 -28.25 -24.08 -20.37
C LEU A 131 -26.74 -24.27 -20.49
N LEU A 132 -25.99 -23.18 -20.60
CA LEU A 132 -24.55 -23.19 -20.42
C LEU A 132 -24.24 -22.96 -18.94
N VAL A 133 -23.43 -23.84 -18.36
CA VAL A 133 -22.86 -23.71 -17.02
C VAL A 133 -21.35 -23.59 -17.16
N ASP A 134 -20.77 -22.62 -16.47
CA ASP A 134 -19.33 -22.41 -16.37
C ASP A 134 -18.99 -22.13 -14.91
N THR A 135 -18.19 -22.97 -14.28
CA THR A 135 -17.84 -22.80 -12.88
C THR A 135 -16.42 -23.23 -12.62
N TYR A 136 -15.74 -22.55 -11.71
CA TYR A 136 -14.40 -22.90 -11.27
C TYR A 136 -14.19 -22.46 -9.83
N ALA A 137 -13.20 -23.08 -9.19
CA ALA A 137 -12.63 -22.66 -7.92
C ALA A 137 -11.12 -22.63 -8.04
N TYR A 138 -10.49 -21.65 -7.41
CA TYR A 138 -9.04 -21.47 -7.44
C TYR A 138 -8.47 -21.23 -6.05
N PHE A 139 -7.22 -21.59 -5.89
CA PHE A 139 -6.39 -21.30 -4.73
C PHE A 139 -5.04 -20.78 -5.21
N ASN A 140 -4.62 -19.64 -4.66
CA ASN A 140 -3.36 -18.99 -4.99
C ASN A 140 -2.52 -18.81 -3.73
N ARG A 141 -1.23 -19.07 -3.88
CA ARG A 141 -0.19 -18.74 -2.90
C ARG A 141 0.80 -17.78 -3.57
N PHE A 142 0.81 -16.53 -3.10
CA PHE A 142 1.74 -15.51 -3.55
C PHE A 142 2.96 -15.48 -2.63
N GLU A 143 4.13 -15.58 -3.24
CA GLU A 143 5.43 -15.56 -2.56
C GLU A 143 6.26 -14.39 -3.11
N ASN A 144 7.20 -13.91 -2.30
CA ASN A 144 8.12 -12.83 -2.65
C ASN A 144 7.42 -11.51 -3.02
N PHE A 145 6.25 -11.22 -2.44
CA PHE A 145 5.51 -10.01 -2.73
C PHE A 145 6.39 -8.77 -2.55
N ILE A 146 6.40 -7.85 -3.51
CA ILE A 146 7.28 -6.68 -3.49
C ILE A 146 6.58 -5.53 -2.76
N GLY A 147 7.16 -5.12 -1.64
CA GLY A 147 6.76 -3.93 -0.88
C GLY A 147 7.80 -2.82 -0.93
N GLY A 148 7.38 -1.58 -0.69
CA GLY A 148 8.28 -0.47 -0.45
C GLY A 148 8.82 -0.50 0.98
N GLN A 149 10.14 -0.35 1.14
CA GLN A 149 10.81 -0.20 2.43
C GLN A 149 11.49 1.17 2.48
N VAL A 150 11.12 1.98 3.47
CA VAL A 150 11.82 3.24 3.76
C VAL A 150 12.99 2.96 4.69
N LEU A 151 14.16 3.41 4.27
CA LEU A 151 15.43 3.24 4.95
C LEU A 151 16.05 4.61 5.23
N VAL A 152 16.64 4.76 6.40
CA VAL A 152 17.34 5.97 6.83
C VAL A 152 18.81 5.62 7.05
N GLN A 153 19.69 6.44 6.53
CA GLN A 153 21.13 6.29 6.64
C GLN A 153 21.71 7.58 7.21
N ASP A 154 22.80 7.49 7.97
CA ASP A 154 23.57 8.67 8.34
C ASP A 154 24.06 9.38 7.06
N GLY A 155 23.93 10.71 7.03
CA GLY A 155 24.38 11.54 5.92
C GLY A 155 25.91 11.53 5.76
N ASP A 156 26.64 11.32 6.86
CA ASP A 156 28.09 11.24 6.88
C ASP A 156 28.57 9.80 7.07
N ALA A 157 29.18 9.21 6.04
CA ALA A 157 29.75 7.86 6.11
C ALA A 157 31.03 7.79 6.99
N ALA A 158 31.65 8.93 7.32
CA ALA A 158 32.87 9.00 8.12
C ALA A 158 32.61 9.13 9.63
N SER A 159 31.38 9.44 10.06
CA SER A 159 30.99 9.55 11.47
C SER A 159 31.21 8.26 12.26
N GLY A 160 31.26 7.10 11.57
CA GLY A 160 31.60 5.80 12.16
C GLY A 160 33.11 5.52 12.33
N SER A 161 34.02 6.32 11.77
CA SER A 161 35.47 5.99 11.70
C SER A 161 36.43 6.99 12.36
N GLN A 162 35.97 8.10 12.96
CA GLN A 162 36.84 9.13 13.52
C GLN A 162 36.43 9.56 14.94
N GLY A 163 37.06 9.00 15.98
CA GLY A 163 37.04 9.54 17.35
C GLY A 163 35.67 9.50 18.04
N PRO A 164 35.54 10.03 19.28
CA PRO A 164 34.42 9.73 20.19
C PRO A 164 33.09 10.43 19.82
N ASN A 165 32.63 10.23 18.59
CA ASN A 165 31.24 10.29 18.20
C ASN A 165 30.84 9.11 17.29
N PRO A 166 31.13 7.84 17.64
CA PRO A 166 30.73 6.71 16.81
C PRO A 166 29.28 6.35 17.19
N LEU A 167 28.34 6.88 16.40
CA LEU A 167 26.89 6.67 16.41
C LEU A 167 26.16 6.92 17.75
N THR A 168 25.91 8.19 18.05
CA THR A 168 24.76 8.56 18.89
C THR A 168 23.42 8.25 18.22
N GLY A 169 23.38 8.04 16.89
CA GLY A 169 22.12 7.88 16.14
C GLY A 169 21.33 9.18 15.94
N LEU A 170 21.77 10.30 16.53
CA LEU A 170 21.09 11.60 16.47
C LEU A 170 20.95 12.15 15.03
N ASN A 171 21.88 11.81 14.14
CA ASN A 171 21.79 12.15 12.71
C ASN A 171 20.56 11.52 12.04
N LEU A 172 20.23 10.27 12.38
CA LEU A 172 19.09 9.53 11.81
C LEU A 172 17.75 10.18 12.12
N ILE A 173 17.65 10.89 13.25
CA ILE A 173 16.46 11.66 13.66
C ILE A 173 16.55 13.14 13.29
N GLY A 174 17.60 13.56 12.58
CA GLY A 174 17.78 14.93 12.07
C GLY A 174 18.25 15.95 13.11
N VAL A 175 18.82 15.49 14.24
CA VAL A 175 19.29 16.34 15.34
C VAL A 175 20.80 16.56 15.29
N GLY A 176 21.57 15.60 14.78
CA GLY A 176 23.03 15.70 14.74
C GLY A 176 23.60 16.30 13.44
N PRO A 177 24.92 16.60 13.43
CA PRO A 177 25.62 17.19 12.29
C PRO A 177 25.76 16.20 11.12
N GLY A 178 25.63 16.69 9.88
CA GLY A 178 25.73 15.86 8.67
C GLY A 178 24.39 15.36 8.12
N GLY A 179 23.32 15.44 8.93
CA GLY A 179 21.95 15.11 8.50
C GLY A 179 21.75 13.62 8.21
N ARG A 180 20.74 13.31 7.38
CA ARG A 180 20.39 11.92 7.02
C ARG A 180 20.04 11.80 5.55
N ASN A 181 20.28 10.61 5.01
CA ASN A 181 19.72 10.19 3.74
C ASN A 181 18.48 9.33 4.00
N VAL A 182 17.41 9.58 3.23
CA VAL A 182 16.20 8.74 3.26
C VAL A 182 16.05 8.09 1.90
N PHE A 183 15.96 6.76 1.90
CA PHE A 183 15.78 5.94 0.71
C PHE A 183 14.45 5.22 0.78
N SER A 184 13.86 4.95 -0.38
CA SER A 184 12.74 4.01 -0.51
C SER A 184 13.10 2.99 -1.56
N ILE A 185 13.15 1.71 -1.17
CA ILE A 185 13.58 0.61 -2.03
C ILE A 185 12.50 -0.47 -2.10
N PRO A 186 12.32 -1.15 -3.24
CA PRO A 186 11.49 -2.34 -3.30
C PRO A 186 12.22 -3.49 -2.60
N THR A 187 11.52 -4.19 -1.73
CA THR A 187 12.00 -5.37 -0.99
C THR A 187 10.96 -6.48 -1.10
N ASN A 188 11.42 -7.73 -1.08
CA ASN A 188 10.49 -8.84 -0.94
C ASN A 188 10.04 -8.93 0.51
N ARG A 189 8.72 -8.99 0.69
CA ARG A 189 8.06 -9.36 1.93
C ARG A 189 8.28 -10.83 2.22
N SER A 190 8.42 -11.17 3.50
CA SER A 190 8.54 -12.56 3.96
C SER A 190 7.17 -13.23 4.07
N GLU A 191 6.12 -12.41 4.19
CA GLU A 191 4.74 -12.86 4.25
C GLU A 191 4.31 -13.56 2.95
N ILE A 192 3.53 -14.63 3.12
CA ILE A 192 2.93 -15.38 2.03
C ILE A 192 1.46 -15.00 1.99
N ILE A 193 0.99 -14.51 0.85
CA ILE A 193 -0.41 -14.09 0.70
C ILE A 193 -1.18 -15.24 0.09
N ASN A 194 -2.19 -15.73 0.79
CA ASN A 194 -3.03 -16.81 0.31
C ASN A 194 -4.39 -16.25 -0.10
N SER A 195 -4.80 -16.50 -1.33
CA SER A 195 -6.13 -16.12 -1.82
C SER A 195 -6.86 -17.31 -2.40
N TRP A 196 -8.18 -17.30 -2.28
CA TRP A 196 -9.01 -18.30 -2.91
C TRP A 196 -10.33 -17.68 -3.35
N GLY A 197 -10.96 -18.36 -4.29
CA GLY A 197 -12.22 -17.90 -4.81
C GLY A 197 -12.90 -18.95 -5.66
N TRP A 198 -14.12 -18.63 -6.07
CA TRP A 198 -14.89 -19.44 -6.99
C TRP A 198 -15.78 -18.55 -7.82
N ALA A 199 -16.19 -19.04 -8.98
CA ALA A 199 -17.20 -18.39 -9.79
C ALA A 199 -18.19 -19.38 -10.36
N LEU A 200 -19.40 -18.89 -10.62
CA LEU A 200 -20.45 -19.60 -11.31
C LEU A 200 -21.08 -18.65 -12.34
N GLY A 201 -21.08 -19.07 -13.60
CA GLY A 201 -21.77 -18.45 -14.71
C GLY A 201 -22.85 -19.39 -15.24
N LEU A 202 -24.02 -18.83 -15.50
CA LEU A 202 -25.18 -19.53 -16.06
C LEU A 202 -25.75 -18.71 -17.21
N ASP A 203 -25.93 -19.32 -18.38
CA ASP A 203 -26.66 -18.72 -19.50
C ASP A 203 -27.74 -19.68 -19.99
N TYR A 204 -28.99 -19.26 -19.91
CA TYR A 204 -30.16 -20.06 -20.24
C TYR A 204 -30.99 -19.46 -21.37
N LYS A 205 -31.17 -20.25 -22.44
CA LYS A 205 -32.11 -19.98 -23.53
C LYS A 205 -33.51 -20.42 -23.13
N LEU A 206 -34.36 -19.45 -22.84
CA LEU A 206 -35.77 -19.64 -22.57
C LEU A 206 -36.57 -19.78 -23.89
N PRO A 207 -37.78 -20.34 -23.85
CA PRO A 207 -38.68 -20.33 -25.02
C PRO A 207 -38.93 -18.92 -25.55
N LYS A 208 -39.35 -18.79 -26.82
CA LYS A 208 -39.69 -17.51 -27.47
C LYS A 208 -38.54 -16.48 -27.53
N GLY A 209 -37.29 -16.95 -27.59
CA GLY A 209 -36.12 -16.09 -27.81
C GLY A 209 -35.65 -15.29 -26.59
N TYR A 210 -36.24 -15.54 -25.41
CA TYR A 210 -35.75 -14.95 -24.16
C TYR A 210 -34.44 -15.60 -23.73
N THR A 211 -33.58 -14.80 -23.11
CA THR A 211 -32.32 -15.24 -22.53
C THR A 211 -32.24 -14.74 -21.10
N LEU A 212 -31.85 -15.64 -20.21
CA LEU A 212 -31.59 -15.37 -18.80
C LEU A 212 -30.14 -15.74 -18.56
N GLY A 213 -29.33 -14.81 -18.08
CA GLY A 213 -27.92 -15.07 -17.86
C GLY A 213 -27.43 -14.43 -16.58
N GLY A 214 -26.30 -14.87 -16.07
CA GLY A 214 -25.68 -14.24 -14.93
C GLY A 214 -24.40 -14.91 -14.50
N ASN A 215 -23.66 -14.22 -13.66
CA ASN A 215 -22.51 -14.77 -12.97
C ASN A 215 -22.44 -14.25 -11.54
N VAL A 216 -21.82 -15.04 -10.68
CA VAL A 216 -21.38 -14.66 -9.35
C VAL A 216 -19.94 -15.09 -9.16
N SER A 217 -19.13 -14.26 -8.51
CA SER A 217 -17.76 -14.58 -8.13
C SER A 217 -17.54 -14.25 -6.67
N TYR A 218 -16.86 -15.15 -5.96
CA TYR A 218 -16.32 -14.96 -4.63
C TYR A 218 -14.79 -14.87 -4.66
N ASN A 219 -14.20 -13.91 -3.97
CA ASN A 219 -12.74 -13.76 -3.87
C ASN A 219 -12.35 -13.29 -2.47
N THR A 220 -11.41 -13.94 -1.80
CA THR A 220 -10.95 -13.51 -0.48
C THR A 220 -9.47 -13.81 -0.24
N LEU A 221 -8.91 -13.20 0.80
CA LEU A 221 -7.61 -13.56 1.36
C LEU A 221 -7.82 -14.46 2.57
N SER A 222 -7.29 -15.68 2.54
CA SER A 222 -7.51 -16.65 3.63
C SER A 222 -6.70 -16.36 4.88
N ASN A 223 -5.71 -15.47 4.80
CA ASN A 223 -4.81 -15.15 5.91
C ASN A 223 -4.66 -13.65 6.18
N LEU A 224 -5.72 -12.87 5.92
CA LEU A 224 -5.69 -11.42 6.15
C LEU A 224 -5.35 -11.06 7.60
N ASP A 225 -5.87 -11.81 8.58
CA ASP A 225 -5.61 -11.56 10.01
C ASP A 225 -4.11 -11.73 10.35
N GLU A 226 -3.48 -12.80 9.85
CA GLU A 226 -2.04 -13.03 10.02
C GLU A 226 -1.20 -11.90 9.40
N LEU A 227 -1.61 -11.41 8.22
CA LEU A 227 -0.94 -10.28 7.56
C LEU A 227 -1.11 -8.97 8.35
N ALA A 228 -2.26 -8.78 8.98
CA ALA A 228 -2.53 -7.60 9.80
C ALA A 228 -1.67 -7.57 11.08
N GLU A 229 -1.39 -8.73 11.68
CA GLU A 229 -0.50 -8.84 12.86
C GLU A 229 0.94 -8.38 12.55
N THR A 230 1.44 -8.61 11.33
CA THR A 230 2.76 -8.10 10.91
C THR A 230 2.71 -6.65 10.44
N GLY A 231 1.54 -6.02 10.45
CA GLY A 231 1.30 -4.68 9.92
C GLY A 231 1.34 -4.62 8.39
N PHE A 232 1.32 -5.77 7.71
CA PHE A 232 1.35 -5.84 6.25
C PHE A 232 -0.03 -5.57 5.65
N GLN A 233 -0.04 -4.72 4.61
CA GLN A 233 -1.26 -4.33 3.90
C GLN A 233 -1.17 -4.80 2.44
N PRO A 234 -1.83 -5.92 2.10
CA PRO A 234 -1.74 -6.52 0.77
C PRO A 234 -2.38 -5.67 -0.33
N SER A 235 -3.18 -4.67 0.04
CA SER A 235 -3.94 -3.84 -0.91
C SER A 235 -4.79 -4.65 -1.89
N PHE A 236 -5.43 -5.72 -1.37
CA PHE A 236 -6.22 -6.65 -2.18
C PHE A 236 -7.37 -5.97 -2.93
N ASN A 237 -7.94 -4.91 -2.36
CA ASN A 237 -8.87 -3.98 -3.01
C ASN A 237 -9.97 -4.68 -3.84
N THR A 238 -10.47 -5.80 -3.33
CA THR A 238 -11.39 -6.66 -4.04
C THR A 238 -12.59 -6.96 -3.14
N PRO A 239 -13.82 -6.75 -3.61
CA PRO A 239 -15.01 -7.18 -2.90
C PRO A 239 -15.11 -8.69 -2.85
N GLU A 240 -15.59 -9.21 -1.72
CA GLU A 240 -15.77 -10.64 -1.56
C GLU A 240 -16.70 -11.19 -2.62
N TYR A 241 -17.86 -10.55 -2.81
CA TYR A 241 -18.84 -10.96 -3.80
C TYR A 241 -19.06 -9.89 -4.87
N ARG A 242 -19.16 -10.35 -6.12
CA ARG A 242 -19.71 -9.62 -7.26
C ARG A 242 -20.67 -10.53 -8.00
N TYR A 243 -21.75 -9.97 -8.51
CA TYR A 243 -22.64 -10.71 -9.40
C TYR A 243 -23.31 -9.81 -10.42
N VAL A 244 -23.64 -10.42 -11.55
CA VAL A 244 -24.39 -9.80 -12.64
C VAL A 244 -25.53 -10.71 -13.01
N PHE A 245 -26.71 -10.13 -13.20
CA PHE A 245 -27.89 -10.78 -13.74
C PHE A 245 -28.30 -10.08 -15.04
N ASN A 246 -28.64 -10.85 -16.06
CA ASN A 246 -29.04 -10.36 -17.37
C ASN A 246 -30.37 -11.00 -17.79
N PHE A 247 -31.26 -10.20 -18.35
CA PHE A 247 -32.48 -10.67 -18.98
C PHE A 247 -32.71 -9.92 -20.28
N ALA A 248 -32.83 -10.64 -21.39
CA ALA A 248 -32.93 -10.02 -22.71
C ALA A 248 -33.80 -10.84 -23.66
N ASN A 249 -34.35 -10.15 -24.65
CA ASN A 249 -34.94 -10.76 -25.84
C ASN A 249 -34.57 -9.89 -27.05
N ARG A 250 -33.97 -10.51 -28.06
CA ARG A 250 -33.52 -9.79 -29.27
C ARG A 250 -34.69 -9.32 -30.15
N GLU A 251 -35.84 -9.98 -30.06
CA GLU A 251 -37.05 -9.66 -30.81
C GLU A 251 -38.29 -10.09 -30.00
N VAL A 252 -38.64 -9.31 -28.98
CA VAL A 252 -39.80 -9.57 -28.11
C VAL A 252 -41.13 -9.43 -28.87
N VAL A 253 -41.15 -8.51 -29.83
CA VAL A 253 -42.15 -8.36 -30.89
C VAL A 253 -41.41 -7.91 -32.14
N ASP A 254 -42.04 -7.98 -33.31
CA ASP A 254 -41.40 -7.68 -34.59
C ASP A 254 -40.56 -6.40 -34.56
N ASN A 255 -39.28 -6.56 -34.90
CA ASN A 255 -38.25 -5.52 -34.91
C ASN A 255 -37.86 -4.93 -33.55
N LEU A 256 -38.54 -5.26 -32.44
CA LEU A 256 -38.28 -4.69 -31.12
C LEU A 256 -37.57 -5.70 -30.22
N GLY A 257 -36.42 -5.33 -29.69
CA GLY A 257 -35.67 -6.09 -28.69
C GLY A 257 -35.39 -5.26 -27.44
N PHE A 258 -35.02 -5.93 -26.36
CA PHE A 258 -34.59 -5.30 -25.11
C PHE A 258 -33.48 -6.09 -24.44
N ALA A 259 -32.72 -5.43 -23.58
CA ALA A 259 -31.82 -6.07 -22.65
C ALA A 259 -31.79 -5.30 -21.32
N LEU A 260 -31.85 -6.04 -20.23
CA LEU A 260 -31.76 -5.56 -18.85
C LEU A 260 -30.56 -6.22 -18.20
N ALA A 261 -29.83 -5.48 -17.38
CA ALA A 261 -28.77 -6.01 -16.53
C ALA A 261 -28.86 -5.39 -15.14
N TYR A 262 -28.70 -6.23 -14.12
CA TYR A 262 -28.46 -5.80 -12.74
C TYR A 262 -27.06 -6.24 -12.33
N ARG A 263 -26.25 -5.30 -11.88
CA ARG A 263 -24.88 -5.56 -11.41
C ARG A 263 -24.84 -5.21 -9.94
N TRP A 264 -24.17 -6.04 -9.15
CA TRP A 264 -23.92 -5.76 -7.74
C TRP A 264 -22.47 -6.05 -7.39
N GLN A 265 -21.95 -5.23 -6.49
CA GLN A 265 -20.64 -5.37 -5.90
C GLN A 265 -20.76 -5.14 -4.39
N GLY A 266 -20.14 -6.03 -3.62
CA GLY A 266 -20.03 -5.88 -2.18
C GLY A 266 -19.13 -4.73 -1.75
N GLU A 267 -19.25 -4.35 -0.48
CA GLU A 267 -18.31 -3.43 0.13
C GLU A 267 -16.96 -4.11 0.35
N PHE A 268 -15.91 -3.30 0.45
CA PHE A 268 -14.55 -3.76 0.72
C PHE A 268 -13.65 -2.63 1.19
N VAL A 269 -12.58 -2.95 1.90
CA VAL A 269 -11.60 -1.95 2.35
C VAL A 269 -10.69 -1.58 1.19
N TRP A 270 -10.54 -0.29 0.91
CA TRP A 270 -9.62 0.21 -0.11
C TRP A 270 -8.30 0.68 0.51
N GLN A 271 -7.17 0.11 0.10
CA GLN A 271 -5.84 0.49 0.55
C GLN A 271 -5.05 1.04 -0.64
N SER A 272 -4.45 2.21 -0.48
CA SER A 272 -3.58 2.85 -1.47
C SER A 272 -2.80 3.97 -0.82
N SER A 273 -1.81 4.54 -1.52
CA SER A 273 -1.07 5.72 -1.05
C SER A 273 -1.93 6.99 -0.91
N PHE A 274 -3.15 7.03 -1.45
CA PHE A 274 -4.12 8.12 -1.22
C PHE A 274 -4.79 8.04 0.16
N VAL A 275 -4.76 6.87 0.80
CA VAL A 275 -5.33 6.63 2.12
C VAL A 275 -4.23 6.82 3.14
N GLY A 276 -4.46 7.67 4.14
CA GLY A 276 -3.50 7.89 5.22
C GLY A 276 -3.19 6.59 5.97
N PRO A 277 -1.93 6.34 6.40
CA PRO A 277 -1.54 5.09 7.04
C PRO A 277 -2.44 4.68 8.22
N ALA A 278 -2.83 5.65 9.08
CA ALA A 278 -3.69 5.42 10.23
C ALA A 278 -5.13 4.97 9.85
N VAL A 279 -5.66 5.48 8.74
CA VAL A 279 -6.98 5.08 8.21
C VAL A 279 -6.89 3.67 7.62
N SER A 280 -5.81 3.40 6.88
CA SER A 280 -5.57 2.10 6.25
C SER A 280 -5.36 0.98 7.27
N SER A 281 -4.59 1.24 8.34
CA SER A 281 -4.30 0.26 9.39
C SER A 281 -5.51 -0.08 10.26
N GLN A 282 -6.45 0.86 10.42
CA GLN A 282 -7.72 0.64 11.12
C GLN A 282 -8.83 0.14 10.18
N GLN A 283 -8.52 -0.12 8.90
CA GLN A 283 -9.47 -0.56 7.89
C GLN A 283 -10.67 0.39 7.68
N LEU A 284 -10.49 1.68 7.94
CA LEU A 284 -11.55 2.69 7.88
C LEU A 284 -11.82 3.24 6.47
N SER A 285 -11.09 2.77 5.46
CA SER A 285 -11.19 3.20 4.06
C SER A 285 -12.18 2.36 3.24
N VAL A 286 -13.31 2.00 3.83
CA VAL A 286 -14.33 1.15 3.20
C VAL A 286 -14.93 1.82 1.96
N MET A 287 -14.97 1.08 0.86
CA MET A 287 -15.78 1.38 -0.32
C MET A 287 -17.14 0.74 -0.16
N PRO A 288 -18.24 1.52 -0.22
CA PRO A 288 -19.57 0.99 0.00
C PRO A 288 -19.98 0.03 -1.11
N ALA A 289 -20.82 -0.94 -0.75
CA ALA A 289 -21.49 -1.79 -1.71
C ALA A 289 -22.36 -0.93 -2.65
N PHE A 290 -22.51 -1.36 -3.89
CA PHE A 290 -23.41 -0.70 -4.83
C PHE A 290 -24.05 -1.70 -5.78
N GLY A 291 -25.22 -1.30 -6.29
CA GLY A 291 -25.89 -1.97 -7.38
C GLY A 291 -26.22 -0.99 -8.51
N THR A 292 -26.14 -1.45 -9.75
CA THR A 292 -26.54 -0.67 -10.92
C THR A 292 -27.57 -1.45 -11.73
N PHE A 293 -28.57 -0.74 -12.21
CA PHE A 293 -29.53 -1.27 -13.16
C PHE A 293 -29.32 -0.60 -14.52
N ASP A 294 -29.06 -1.41 -15.53
CA ASP A 294 -28.82 -0.98 -16.90
C ASP A 294 -29.96 -1.51 -17.76
N ALA A 295 -30.45 -0.70 -18.69
CA ALA A 295 -31.49 -1.12 -19.63
C ALA A 295 -31.26 -0.51 -21.00
N GLN A 296 -31.61 -1.28 -22.03
CA GLN A 296 -31.68 -0.79 -23.39
C GLN A 296 -32.84 -1.41 -24.15
N ILE A 297 -33.33 -0.64 -25.12
CA ILE A 297 -34.26 -1.07 -26.15
C ILE A 297 -33.56 -0.96 -27.50
N SER A 298 -33.81 -1.91 -28.38
CA SER A 298 -33.31 -1.92 -29.75
C SER A 298 -34.47 -2.05 -30.74
N TYR A 299 -34.46 -1.26 -31.80
CA TYR A 299 -35.45 -1.33 -32.87
C TYR A 299 -34.77 -1.51 -34.23
N LYS A 300 -35.19 -2.52 -34.99
CA LYS A 300 -34.70 -2.79 -36.35
C LYS A 300 -35.44 -1.91 -37.36
N LEU A 301 -34.74 -0.97 -37.97
CA LEU A 301 -35.20 -0.11 -39.06
C LEU A 301 -34.90 -0.78 -40.41
N LYS A 302 -35.75 -1.73 -40.83
CA LYS A 302 -35.53 -2.56 -42.02
C LYS A 302 -35.28 -1.75 -43.29
N SER A 303 -36.05 -0.69 -43.54
CA SER A 303 -35.89 0.18 -44.73
C SER A 303 -34.53 0.90 -44.79
N LEU A 304 -33.87 1.06 -43.65
CA LEU A 304 -32.58 1.72 -43.51
C LEU A 304 -31.43 0.74 -43.27
N LYS A 305 -31.70 -0.58 -43.29
CA LYS A 305 -30.74 -1.63 -42.92
C LYS A 305 -29.96 -1.29 -41.64
N SER A 306 -30.69 -0.81 -40.63
CA SER A 306 -30.09 -0.25 -39.42
C SER A 306 -30.80 -0.73 -38.16
N ILE A 307 -30.09 -0.71 -37.04
CA ILE A 307 -30.64 -0.91 -35.69
C ILE A 307 -30.42 0.37 -34.89
N LEU A 308 -31.51 0.96 -34.42
CA LEU A 308 -31.50 2.02 -33.42
C LEU A 308 -31.50 1.39 -32.03
N LYS A 309 -30.59 1.80 -31.15
CA LYS A 309 -30.58 1.45 -29.73
C LYS A 309 -30.67 2.70 -28.90
N VAL A 310 -31.52 2.66 -27.89
CA VAL A 310 -31.62 3.69 -26.85
C VAL A 310 -31.55 2.99 -25.51
N GLY A 311 -30.71 3.49 -24.62
CA GLY A 311 -30.55 2.88 -23.31
C GLY A 311 -29.80 3.76 -22.35
N GLY A 312 -29.60 3.23 -21.17
CA GLY A 312 -28.74 3.83 -20.17
C GLY A 312 -28.22 2.82 -19.17
N SER A 313 -27.12 3.20 -18.53
CA SER A 313 -26.53 2.47 -17.41
C SER A 313 -26.77 3.23 -16.13
N ASN A 314 -26.87 2.49 -15.02
CA ASN A 314 -27.01 3.05 -13.69
C ASN A 314 -28.27 3.95 -13.54
N LEU A 315 -29.41 3.45 -14.02
CA LEU A 315 -30.66 4.21 -14.21
C LEU A 315 -31.34 4.66 -12.92
N PHE A 316 -31.14 3.93 -11.82
CA PHE A 316 -31.89 4.13 -10.56
C PHE A 316 -31.00 4.41 -9.34
N SER A 317 -29.70 4.64 -9.55
CA SER A 317 -28.74 4.89 -8.48
C SER A 317 -28.42 6.37 -8.36
N ASN A 318 -28.07 6.82 -7.15
CA ASN A 318 -27.53 8.16 -6.89
C ASN A 318 -26.03 8.28 -7.23
N GLY A 319 -25.46 7.25 -7.86
CA GLY A 319 -24.07 7.14 -8.25
C GLY A 319 -23.23 6.31 -7.28
N TYR A 320 -22.07 5.85 -7.74
CA TYR A 320 -21.18 4.98 -6.96
C TYR A 320 -19.71 5.34 -7.21
N ARG A 321 -18.83 4.88 -6.31
CA ARG A 321 -17.37 4.96 -6.46
C ARG A 321 -16.78 3.59 -6.28
N GLN A 322 -15.67 3.34 -6.96
CA GLN A 322 -14.98 2.04 -6.93
C GLN A 322 -13.61 2.10 -6.25
N ALA A 323 -13.12 3.31 -5.97
CA ALA A 323 -11.85 3.53 -5.28
C ALA A 323 -11.84 4.91 -4.62
N TRP A 324 -10.97 5.09 -3.63
CA TRP A 324 -10.64 6.42 -3.14
C TRP A 324 -9.93 7.22 -4.24
N GLY A 325 -10.27 8.51 -4.36
CA GLY A 325 -9.76 9.38 -5.42
C GLY A 325 -10.47 9.23 -6.77
N ASN A 326 -11.31 8.21 -6.98
CA ASN A 326 -12.09 8.08 -8.21
C ASN A 326 -13.29 9.06 -8.24
N PRO A 327 -13.68 9.53 -9.43
CA PRO A 327 -14.93 10.27 -9.60
C PRO A 327 -16.15 9.39 -9.29
N THR A 328 -17.25 10.03 -8.90
CA THR A 328 -18.54 9.35 -8.79
C THR A 328 -19.07 9.02 -10.19
N VAL A 329 -19.39 7.75 -10.43
CA VAL A 329 -20.05 7.29 -11.65
C VAL A 329 -21.56 7.50 -11.49
N GLY A 330 -22.12 8.38 -12.31
CA GLY A 330 -23.56 8.68 -12.35
C GLY A 330 -24.32 7.84 -13.37
N THR A 331 -25.54 8.26 -13.68
CA THR A 331 -26.34 7.70 -14.78
C THR A 331 -25.79 8.16 -16.12
N MET A 332 -25.70 7.24 -17.09
CA MET A 332 -25.32 7.56 -18.46
C MET A 332 -26.40 7.07 -19.42
N TYR A 333 -26.81 7.94 -20.34
CA TYR A 333 -27.74 7.61 -21.41
C TYR A 333 -26.99 7.57 -22.74
N PHE A 334 -27.44 6.71 -23.65
CA PHE A 334 -26.88 6.63 -24.99
C PHE A 334 -27.95 6.40 -26.03
N VAL A 335 -27.63 6.85 -27.25
CA VAL A 335 -28.32 6.51 -28.48
C VAL A 335 -27.26 5.98 -29.45
N SER A 336 -27.54 4.86 -30.10
CA SER A 336 -26.66 4.27 -31.10
C SER A 336 -27.47 3.90 -32.34
N LEU A 337 -26.94 4.24 -33.50
CA LEU A 337 -27.46 3.78 -34.78
C LEU A 337 -26.36 2.93 -35.42
N THR A 338 -26.65 1.64 -35.63
CA THR A 338 -25.74 0.71 -36.29
C THR A 338 -26.31 0.36 -37.65
N PHE A 339 -25.57 0.64 -38.73
CA PHE A 339 -25.86 0.16 -40.07
C PHE A 339 -25.23 -1.22 -40.27
N ASP A 340 -25.97 -2.16 -40.84
CA ASP A 340 -25.47 -3.48 -41.22
C ASP A 340 -26.09 -3.86 -42.56
N GLU A 341 -25.27 -3.94 -43.60
CA GLU A 341 -25.69 -4.24 -44.98
C GLU A 341 -26.39 -5.59 -45.11
N PHE A 342 -26.07 -6.54 -44.21
CA PHE A 342 -26.61 -7.89 -44.17
C PHE A 342 -27.88 -8.01 -43.30
N LEU A 343 -28.41 -6.89 -42.77
CA LEU A 343 -29.73 -6.87 -42.14
C LEU A 343 -30.82 -7.11 -43.20
N ASN A 344 -31.20 -8.38 -43.34
CA ASN A 344 -32.44 -8.80 -44.01
C ASN A 344 -33.57 -8.99 -42.98
#